data_AF-A0A8T3QSD9-F1
#
_entry.id   AF-A0A8T3QSD9-F1
#
_cell.length_a   1.000
_cell.length_b   1.000
_cell.length_c   1.000
_cell.angle_alpha   90.00
_cell.angle_beta   90.00
_cell.angle_gamma   90.00
#
_symmetry.space_group_name_H-M   'P 1'
#
loop_
_entity.id
_entity.type
_entity.pdbx_description
1 polymer ?
#
loop_
_entity_poly.entity_id
_entity_poly.type
_entity_poly.pdbx_seq_one_letter_code
_entity_poly.pdbx_strand_id
1 'polypeptide(L)'
;WAHPPQTDDAVQERVAEALVGIIDLDTLVIVLDHFKALPRDTRIIEIEPRDEDWGETLSPPVGAILDEVERLLRRRVEEVLG
;
A
#
# COMPACT_ATOMS: atom_id res chain seq x y z
N TRP A 1 -21.74 -0.16 -16.16
CA TRP A 1 -20.63 0.73 -16.54
C TRP A 1 -19.42 -0.17 -16.77
N ALA A 2 -18.91 -0.27 -17.99
CA ALA A 2 -17.70 -1.04 -18.24
C ALA A 2 -16.52 -0.08 -18.17
N HIS A 3 -15.70 -0.20 -17.11
CA HIS A 3 -14.43 0.50 -17.08
C HIS A 3 -13.43 -0.26 -17.96
N PRO A 4 -12.70 0.43 -18.85
CA PRO A 4 -11.64 -0.21 -19.61
C PRO A 4 -10.58 -0.75 -18.64
N PRO A 5 -10.00 -1.94 -18.91
CA PRO A 5 -8.95 -2.51 -18.08
C PRO A 5 -7.80 -1.50 -17.96
N GLN A 6 -7.41 -1.19 -16.73
CA GLN A 6 -6.29 -0.30 -16.43
C GLN A 6 -5.01 -1.14 -16.38
N THR A 7 -3.87 -0.53 -16.71
CA THR A 7 -2.56 -1.12 -16.45
C THR A 7 -2.24 -1.06 -14.96
N ASP A 8 -1.36 -1.92 -14.47
CA ASP A 8 -0.94 -1.96 -13.06
C ASP A 8 -0.36 -0.60 -12.62
N ASP A 9 0.42 0.06 -13.48
CA ASP A 9 0.97 1.41 -13.23
C ASP A 9 -0.13 2.46 -13.01
N ALA A 10 -1.19 2.42 -13.82
CA ALA A 10 -2.30 3.36 -13.71
C ALA A 10 -3.13 3.10 -12.44
N VAL A 11 -3.24 1.84 -12.00
CA VAL A 11 -3.85 1.49 -10.71
C VAL A 11 -3.00 2.05 -9.57
N GLN A 12 -1.68 1.84 -9.61
CA GLN A 12 -0.75 2.30 -8.58
C GLN A 12 -0.74 3.83 -8.47
N GLU A 13 -0.78 4.55 -9.59
CA GLU A 13 -0.85 6.02 -9.63
C GLU A 13 -2.13 6.54 -8.95
N ARG A 14 -3.29 5.93 -9.25
CA ARG A 14 -4.57 6.32 -8.62
C ARG A 14 -4.65 5.99 -7.15
N VAL A 15 -4.04 4.89 -6.72
CA VAL A 15 -3.90 4.56 -5.29
C VAL A 15 -3.01 5.59 -4.61
N ALA A 16 -1.89 5.96 -5.22
CA ALA A 16 -1.00 6.99 -4.68
C ALA A 16 -1.69 8.35 -4.57
N GLU A 17 -2.41 8.80 -5.60
CA GLU A 17 -3.20 10.06 -5.56
C GLU A 17 -4.25 10.06 -4.44
N ALA A 18 -4.93 8.95 -4.21
CA ALA A 18 -5.93 8.84 -3.16
C ALA A 18 -5.32 8.94 -1.75
N LEU A 19 -4.12 8.38 -1.57
CA LEU A 19 -3.41 8.34 -0.29
C LEU A 19 -2.85 9.71 0.14
N VAL A 20 -2.54 10.61 -0.81
CA VAL A 20 -1.78 11.86 -0.54
C VAL A 20 -2.69 13.01 -0.05
N GLY A 21 -3.85 12.73 0.57
CA GLY A 21 -4.49 13.73 1.44
C GLY A 21 -6.00 13.93 1.33
N ILE A 22 -6.77 12.97 0.80
CA ILE A 22 -8.25 13.05 0.85
C ILE A 22 -8.87 11.84 1.55
N ILE A 23 -8.27 10.65 1.43
CA ILE A 23 -8.83 9.41 1.97
C ILE A 23 -7.75 8.68 2.76
N ASP A 24 -8.01 8.50 4.05
CA ASP A 24 -7.23 7.64 4.94
C ASP A 24 -7.17 6.20 4.39
N LEU A 25 -6.05 5.49 4.57
CA LEU A 25 -5.85 4.14 4.02
C LEU A 25 -6.97 3.21 4.49
N ASP A 26 -7.35 3.28 5.75
CA ASP A 26 -8.48 2.50 6.29
C ASP A 26 -9.77 2.76 5.52
N THR A 27 -10.06 4.03 5.21
CA THR A 27 -11.26 4.40 4.44
C THR A 27 -11.21 3.82 3.03
N LEU A 28 -10.05 3.87 2.37
CA LEU A 28 -9.85 3.26 1.06
C LEU A 28 -10.12 1.75 1.11
N VAL A 29 -9.56 1.06 2.09
CA VAL A 29 -9.74 -0.40 2.25
C VAL A 29 -11.19 -0.77 2.51
N ILE A 30 -11.87 -0.02 3.38
CA ILE A 30 -13.30 -0.23 3.68
C ILE A 30 -14.15 -0.09 2.40
N VAL A 31 -13.89 0.94 1.60
CA VAL A 31 -14.60 1.16 0.33
C VAL A 31 -14.33 0.01 -0.66
N LEU A 32 -13.06 -0.38 -0.83
CA LEU A 32 -12.69 -1.45 -1.76
C LEU A 32 -13.25 -2.82 -1.34
N ASP A 33 -13.29 -3.13 -0.03
CA ASP A 33 -13.93 -4.35 0.46
C ASP A 33 -15.46 -4.32 0.26
N HIS A 34 -16.11 -3.18 0.51
CA HIS A 34 -17.55 -3.03 0.28
C HIS A 34 -17.93 -3.37 -1.15
N PHE A 35 -17.17 -2.88 -2.13
CA PHE A 35 -17.39 -3.15 -3.55
C PHE A 35 -16.79 -4.47 -4.05
N LYS A 36 -16.11 -5.24 -3.19
CA LYS A 36 -15.38 -6.46 -3.56
C LYS A 36 -14.42 -6.24 -4.73
N ALA A 37 -13.78 -5.07 -4.72
CA ALA A 37 -12.86 -4.63 -5.76
C ALA A 37 -11.42 -5.14 -5.54
N LEU A 38 -11.09 -5.59 -4.33
CA LEU A 38 -9.79 -6.19 -4.03
C LEU A 38 -9.69 -7.63 -4.58
N PRO A 39 -8.53 -8.03 -5.17
CA PRO A 39 -8.22 -9.42 -5.43
C PRO A 39 -8.36 -10.30 -4.17
N ARG A 40 -8.67 -11.59 -4.35
CA ARG A 40 -8.91 -12.51 -3.23
C ARG A 40 -7.73 -12.65 -2.28
N ASP A 41 -6.49 -12.62 -2.80
CA ASP A 41 -5.27 -12.58 -1.98
C ASP A 41 -4.70 -11.16 -2.02
N THR A 42 -5.30 -10.27 -1.23
CA THR A 42 -4.79 -8.92 -1.01
C THR A 42 -4.22 -8.84 0.39
N ARG A 43 -3.02 -8.29 0.52
CA ARG A 43 -2.39 -7.98 1.81
C ARG A 43 -1.91 -6.55 1.79
N ILE A 44 -2.07 -5.88 2.92
CA ILE A 44 -1.73 -4.47 3.10
C ILE A 44 -0.72 -4.42 4.23
N ILE A 45 0.37 -3.69 4.00
CA ILE A 45 1.38 -3.40 5.01
C ILE A 45 1.43 -1.89 5.12
N GLU A 46 1.08 -1.40 6.29
CA GLU A 46 1.16 0.00 6.64
C GLU A 46 2.29 0.20 7.64
N ILE A 47 3.07 1.26 7.43
CA ILE A 47 4.11 1.69 8.35
C ILE A 47 3.76 3.11 8.76
N GLU A 48 3.24 3.24 9.96
CA GLU A 48 2.86 4.52 10.54
C GLU A 48 4.07 5.44 10.70
N PRO A 49 3.94 6.74 10.37
CA PRO A 49 5.01 7.70 10.62
C PRO A 49 5.26 7.79 12.14
N ARG A 50 6.53 7.88 12.51
CA ARG A 50 6.93 8.17 13.90
C ARG A 50 7.08 9.67 14.16
N ASP A 51 7.33 10.40 13.10
CA ASP A 51 7.55 11.85 13.06
C ASP A 51 6.89 12.36 11.77
N GLU A 52 6.14 13.44 11.90
CA GLU A 52 5.39 14.09 10.81
C GLU A 52 6.00 15.44 10.43
N ASP A 53 7.14 15.81 11.03
CA ASP A 53 7.88 17.01 10.67
C ASP A 53 8.41 16.92 9.23
N TRP A 54 8.54 18.09 8.60
CA TRP A 54 9.03 18.19 7.22
C TRP A 54 10.50 17.75 7.10
N GLY A 55 10.78 16.85 6.15
CA GLY A 55 12.12 16.39 5.84
C GLY A 55 12.17 15.39 4.71
N GLU A 56 13.37 15.11 4.20
CA GLU A 56 13.61 14.13 3.12
C GLU A 56 14.02 12.75 3.64
N THR A 57 14.17 12.62 4.96
CA THR A 57 14.70 11.41 5.61
C THR A 57 13.63 10.74 6.45
N LEU A 58 13.69 9.41 6.50
CA LEU A 58 12.89 8.64 7.45
C LEU A 58 13.37 8.88 8.87
N SER A 59 12.43 8.85 9.82
CA SER A 59 12.78 8.75 11.23
C SER A 59 13.58 7.46 11.49
N PRO A 60 14.55 7.45 12.42
CA PRO A 60 15.39 6.27 12.67
C PRO A 60 14.60 4.97 12.96
N PRO A 61 13.48 4.99 13.72
CA PRO A 61 12.68 3.78 13.93
C PRO A 61 12.01 3.25 12.67
N VAL A 62 11.53 4.13 11.79
CA VAL A 62 10.92 3.75 10.50
C VAL A 62 11.99 3.20 9.56
N GLY A 63 13.16 3.85 9.49
CA GLY A 63 14.29 3.33 8.71
C GLY A 63 14.71 1.92 9.15
N ALA A 64 14.73 1.66 10.45
CA ALA A 64 15.14 0.36 11.01
C ALA A 64 14.17 -0.79 10.72
N ILE A 65 12.87 -0.53 10.52
CA ILE A 65 11.88 -1.59 10.25
C ILE A 65 11.75 -1.92 8.76
N LEU A 66 12.20 -1.05 7.86
CA LEU A 66 12.04 -1.25 6.42
C LEU A 66 12.73 -2.51 5.91
N ASP A 67 13.95 -2.79 6.37
CA ASP A 67 14.69 -4.00 5.97
C ASP A 67 13.92 -5.28 6.35
N GLU A 68 13.25 -5.27 7.51
CA GLU A 68 12.43 -6.38 7.97
C GLU A 68 11.13 -6.51 7.16
N VAL A 69 10.48 -5.39 6.83
CA VAL A 69 9.30 -5.36 5.96
C VAL A 69 9.65 -5.90 4.57
N GLU A 70 10.76 -5.47 3.99
CA GLU A 70 11.25 -5.98 2.71
C GLU A 70 11.46 -7.49 2.76
N ARG A 71 12.13 -7.97 3.81
CA ARG A 71 12.38 -9.41 4.01
C ARG A 71 11.08 -10.21 4.09
N LEU A 72 10.06 -9.70 4.78
CA LEU A 72 8.74 -10.33 4.88
C LEU A 72 8.01 -10.36 3.54
N LEU A 73 8.05 -9.26 2.80
CA LEU A 73 7.47 -9.16 1.46
C LEU A 73 8.10 -10.16 0.50
N ARG A 74 9.44 -10.23 0.44
CA ARG A 74 10.16 -11.16 -0.45
C ARG A 74 9.79 -12.61 -0.19
N ARG A 75 9.83 -13.04 1.07
CA ARG A 75 9.43 -14.41 1.46
C ARG A 75 8.01 -14.72 0.98
N ARG A 76 7.08 -13.76 1.14
CA ARG A 76 5.69 -13.99 0.76
C ARG A 76 5.51 -14.06 -0.75
N VAL A 77 6.21 -13.21 -1.51
CA VAL A 77 6.20 -13.27 -2.98
C VAL A 77 6.70 -14.63 -3.47
N GLU A 78 7.77 -15.15 -2.86
CA GLU A 78 8.29 -16.49 -3.15
C GLU A 78 7.26 -17.59 -2.86
N GLU A 79 6.51 -17.51 -1.76
CA GLU A 79 5.44 -18.48 -1.45
C GLU A 79 4.27 -18.46 -2.43
N VAL A 80 4.03 -17.33 -3.11
CA VAL A 80 2.89 -17.15 -4.02
C VAL A 80 3.26 -17.43 -5.48
N LEU A 81 4.51 -17.14 -5.88
CA LEU A 81 4.97 -17.23 -7.27
C LEU A 81 5.97 -18.37 -7.53
N GLY A 82 6.55 -18.97 -6.49
CA GLY A 82 7.44 -20.14 -6.56
C GLY A 82 6.68 -21.46 -6.52
#